data_AF-A0A3M1VCY1-F1
#
_entry.id   AF-A0A3M1VCY1-F1
#
_cell.length_a   1.000
_cell.length_b   1.000
_cell.length_c   1.000
_cell.angle_alpha   90.00
_cell.angle_beta   90.00
_cell.angle_gamma   90.00
#
_symmetry.space_group_name_H-M   'P 1'
#
loop_
_entity.id
_entity.type
_entity.pdbx_description
1 polymer ?
#
loop_
_entity_poly.entity_id
_entity_poly.type
_entity_poly.pdbx_seq_one_letter_code
_entity_poly.pdbx_strand_id
1 'polypeptide(L)'
;MAKKKKLIKRLNHLLDRLEPLLEPVETEPDWSFMAYRWHNEQLQGVTDPHCIELDDLLGMDRQKAEVLRNTANFVAGRPANHVLLWGARGTGKSSLVKAV
;
A
#
# COMPACT_ATOMS: atom_id res chain seq x y z
N MET A 1 -34.12 -26.66 23.55
CA MET A 1 -33.37 -25.46 23.08
C MET A 1 -31.88 -25.44 23.49
N ALA A 2 -31.49 -25.88 24.69
CA ALA A 2 -30.10 -25.81 25.19
C ALA A 2 -29.07 -26.61 24.36
N LYS A 3 -29.44 -27.79 23.84
CA LYS A 3 -28.57 -28.65 23.02
C LYS A 3 -28.14 -27.97 21.70
N LYS A 4 -29.06 -27.22 21.06
CA LYS A 4 -28.81 -26.48 19.82
C LYS A 4 -27.82 -25.33 20.04
N LYS A 5 -27.98 -24.58 21.14
CA LYS A 5 -27.03 -23.52 21.55
C LYS A 5 -25.63 -24.08 21.82
N LYS A 6 -25.52 -25.25 22.49
CA LYS A 6 -24.23 -25.91 22.75
C LYS A 6 -23.54 -26.38 21.46
N LEU A 7 -24.32 -26.88 20.49
CA LEU A 7 -23.80 -27.30 19.19
C LEU A 7 -23.25 -26.10 18.39
N ILE A 8 -24.02 -25.01 18.30
CA ILE A 8 -23.60 -23.78 17.61
C ILE A 8 -22.30 -23.23 18.21
N LYS A 9 -22.18 -23.21 19.54
CA LYS A 9 -20.96 -22.73 20.21
C LYS A 9 -19.73 -23.59 19.88
N ARG A 10 -19.89 -24.92 19.82
CA ARG A 10 -18.79 -25.82 19.42
C ARG A 10 -18.43 -25.67 17.94
N LEU A 11 -19.43 -25.42 17.09
CA LEU A 11 -19.21 -25.22 15.66
C LEU A 11 -18.42 -23.93 15.40
N ASN A 12 -18.82 -22.82 16.01
CA ASN A 12 -18.08 -21.56 15.89
C ASN A 12 -16.62 -21.71 16.38
N HIS A 13 -16.42 -22.38 17.52
CA HIS A 13 -15.06 -22.62 18.04
C HIS A 13 -14.19 -23.53 17.13
N LEU A 14 -14.81 -24.37 16.30
CA LEU A 14 -14.10 -25.13 15.27
C LEU A 14 -13.81 -24.26 14.05
N LEU A 15 -14.76 -23.42 13.62
CA LEU A 15 -14.57 -22.48 12.51
C LEU A 15 -13.43 -21.50 12.81
N ASP A 16 -13.41 -20.88 14.00
CA ASP A 16 -12.36 -19.94 14.42
C ASP A 16 -10.94 -20.57 14.39
N ARG A 17 -10.84 -21.90 14.56
CA ARG A 17 -9.57 -22.64 14.50
C ARG A 17 -9.17 -23.05 13.10
N LEU A 18 -10.13 -23.21 12.21
CA LEU A 18 -9.89 -23.59 10.81
C LEU A 18 -9.66 -22.37 9.93
N GLU A 19 -10.21 -21.21 10.30
CA GLU A 19 -10.10 -19.96 9.54
C GLU A 19 -8.65 -19.52 9.26
N PRO A 20 -7.67 -19.67 10.18
CA PRO A 20 -6.26 -19.38 9.87
C PRO A 20 -5.59 -20.38 8.91
N LEU A 21 -6.21 -21.53 8.65
CA LEU A 21 -5.73 -22.55 7.70
C LEU A 21 -6.33 -22.39 6.30
N LEU A 22 -7.33 -21.51 6.16
CA LEU A 22 -7.92 -21.20 4.87
C LEU A 22 -7.04 -20.17 4.16
N GLU A 23 -6.85 -20.34 2.85
CA GLU A 23 -6.23 -19.32 2.04
C GLU A 23 -7.07 -18.03 2.12
N PRO A 24 -6.44 -16.85 2.28
CA PRO A 24 -7.15 -15.59 2.16
C PRO A 24 -7.86 -15.57 0.82
N VAL A 25 -9.18 -15.36 0.83
CA VAL A 25 -9.92 -15.15 -0.42
C VAL A 25 -9.34 -13.91 -1.08
N GLU A 26 -8.76 -14.05 -2.28
CA GLU A 26 -8.31 -12.92 -3.08
C GLU A 26 -9.52 -12.02 -3.35
N THR A 27 -9.61 -10.89 -2.63
CA THR A 27 -10.65 -9.89 -2.86
C THR A 27 -10.07 -8.77 -3.71
N GLU A 28 -10.83 -8.31 -4.70
CA GLU A 28 -10.45 -7.14 -5.48
C GLU A 28 -10.23 -5.94 -4.56
N PRO A 29 -9.12 -5.19 -4.72
CA PRO A 29 -8.89 -3.98 -3.95
C PRO A 29 -9.98 -2.95 -4.22
N ASP A 30 -10.44 -2.25 -3.19
CA ASP A 30 -11.29 -1.07 -3.37
C ASP A 30 -10.46 0.05 -4.01
N TRP A 31 -10.68 0.32 -5.30
CA TRP A 31 -9.95 1.31 -6.09
C TRP A 31 -10.30 2.78 -5.78
N SER A 32 -11.13 3.04 -4.75
CA SER A 32 -11.51 4.41 -4.35
C SER A 32 -10.46 5.15 -3.51
N PHE A 33 -9.44 4.46 -3.01
CA PHE A 33 -8.37 5.06 -2.22
C PHE A 33 -7.28 5.66 -3.11
N MET A 34 -6.68 6.75 -2.65
CA MET A 34 -5.56 7.39 -3.34
C MET A 34 -4.25 6.60 -3.22
N ALA A 35 -4.09 5.81 -2.16
CA ALA A 35 -2.87 5.06 -1.88
C ALA A 35 -3.17 3.67 -1.31
N TYR A 36 -2.27 2.72 -1.58
CA TYR A 36 -2.38 1.33 -1.14
C TYR A 36 -1.09 0.89 -0.47
N ARG A 37 -1.23 0.01 0.53
CA ARG A 37 -0.13 -0.75 1.10
C ARG A 37 -0.30 -2.23 0.78
N TRP A 38 0.81 -2.89 0.49
CA TRP A 38 0.83 -4.35 0.41
C TRP A 38 0.89 -4.94 1.81
N HIS A 39 -0.12 -5.73 2.19
CA HIS A 39 -0.21 -6.36 3.50
C HIS A 39 -1.07 -7.63 3.43
N ASN A 40 -0.61 -8.73 4.03
CA ASN A 40 -1.26 -10.05 3.96
C ASN A 40 -1.62 -10.44 2.52
N GLU A 41 -0.67 -10.30 1.59
CA GLU A 41 -0.83 -10.69 0.17
C GLU A 41 -1.94 -9.92 -0.57
N GLN A 42 -2.37 -8.77 -0.02
CA GLN A 42 -3.43 -7.96 -0.59
C GLN A 42 -3.05 -6.47 -0.58
N LEU A 43 -3.62 -5.71 -1.52
CA LEU A 43 -3.56 -4.26 -1.51
C LEU A 43 -4.64 -3.72 -0.58
N GLN A 44 -4.23 -3.10 0.51
CA GLN A 44 -5.12 -2.43 1.45
C GLN A 44 -5.07 -0.91 1.21
N GLY A 45 -6.23 -0.29 1.05
CA GLY A 45 -6.35 1.16 0.95
C GLY A 45 -5.82 1.87 2.19
N VAL A 46 -5.12 2.99 2.00
CA VAL A 46 -4.64 3.86 3.08
C VAL A 46 -5.63 5.00 3.25
N THR A 47 -6.27 5.08 4.41
CA THR A 47 -7.31 6.07 4.72
C THR A 47 -6.77 7.49 4.84
N ASP A 48 -5.58 7.65 5.41
CA ASP A 48 -4.93 8.96 5.63
C ASP A 48 -3.47 8.88 5.14
N PRO A 49 -3.26 8.97 3.82
CA PRO A 49 -1.92 8.96 3.27
C PRO A 49 -1.20 10.26 3.60
N HIS A 50 0.05 10.16 4.05
CA HIS A 50 0.89 11.32 4.30
C HIS A 50 1.32 11.97 2.99
N CYS A 51 0.58 12.99 2.57
CA CYS A 51 0.87 13.81 1.40
C CYS A 51 2.00 14.81 1.70
N ILE A 52 2.92 14.96 0.75
CA ILE A 52 4.04 15.91 0.83
C ILE A 52 4.03 16.67 -0.49
N GLU A 53 4.08 18.00 -0.44
CA GLU A 53 4.18 18.78 -1.66
C GLU A 53 5.63 18.74 -2.17
N LEU A 54 5.80 18.66 -3.49
CA LEU A 54 7.14 18.67 -4.13
C LEU A 54 7.95 19.92 -3.75
N ASP A 55 7.26 21.03 -3.49
CA ASP A 55 7.88 22.30 -3.11
C ASP A 55 8.37 22.33 -1.65
N ASP A 56 7.88 21.43 -0.79
CA ASP A 56 8.40 21.27 0.58
C ASP A 56 9.79 20.62 0.59
N LEU A 57 10.20 20.00 -0.53
CA LEU A 57 11.48 19.33 -0.67
C LEU A 57 12.54 20.27 -1.24
N LEU A 58 13.34 20.84 -0.33
CA LEU A 58 14.36 21.85 -0.66
C LEU A 58 15.71 21.23 -1.03
N GLY A 59 16.45 21.89 -1.93
CA GLY A 59 17.84 21.55 -2.27
C GLY A 59 18.02 20.28 -3.13
N MET A 60 16.95 19.79 -3.76
CA MET A 60 16.95 18.56 -4.57
C MET A 60 16.22 18.73 -5.91
N ASP A 61 16.25 19.93 -6.49
CA ASP A 61 15.48 20.28 -7.69
C ASP A 61 15.80 19.39 -8.89
N ARG A 62 17.07 19.01 -9.05
CA ARG A 62 17.49 18.07 -10.10
C ARG A 62 16.84 16.70 -9.89
N GLN A 63 16.88 16.16 -8.68
CA GLN A 63 16.30 14.85 -8.36
C GLN A 63 14.78 14.88 -8.51
N LYS A 64 14.11 15.95 -8.06
CA LYS A 64 12.66 16.17 -8.27
C LYS A 64 12.30 16.11 -9.75
N ALA A 65 13.00 16.87 -10.58
CA ALA A 65 12.74 16.94 -12.01
C ALA A 65 12.92 15.59 -12.72
N GLU A 66 13.98 14.84 -12.38
CA GLU A 66 14.27 13.53 -12.97
C GLU A 66 13.19 12.49 -12.61
N VAL A 67 12.79 12.43 -11.33
CA VAL A 67 11.76 11.49 -10.87
C VAL A 67 10.40 11.85 -11.44
N LEU A 68 10.02 13.13 -11.40
CA LEU A 68 8.74 13.60 -11.95
C LEU A 68 8.62 13.32 -13.45
N ARG A 69 9.68 13.58 -14.23
CA ARG A 69 9.70 13.28 -15.66
C ARG A 69 9.56 11.78 -15.93
N ASN A 70 10.26 10.95 -15.17
CA ASN A 70 10.19 9.50 -15.31
C ASN A 70 8.80 8.95 -14.98
N THR A 71 8.20 9.41 -13.87
CA THR A 71 6.85 9.01 -13.45
C THR A 71 5.80 9.49 -14.44
N ALA A 72 5.91 10.73 -14.95
CA ALA A 72 5.00 11.24 -15.98
C ALA A 72 5.05 10.39 -17.26
N ASN A 73 6.25 9.93 -17.67
CA ASN A 73 6.37 8.99 -18.79
C ASN A 73 5.70 7.64 -18.48
N PHE A 74 5.90 7.09 -17.29
CA PHE A 74 5.28 5.83 -16.87
C PHE A 74 3.75 5.91 -16.92
N VAL A 75 3.16 6.95 -16.32
CA VAL A 75 1.72 7.19 -16.32
C VAL A 75 1.17 7.39 -17.74
N ALA A 76 1.95 8.02 -18.62
CA ALA A 76 1.59 8.20 -20.02
C ALA A 76 1.82 6.95 -20.91
N GLY A 77 2.19 5.79 -20.34
CA GLY A 77 2.47 4.57 -21.11
C GLY A 77 3.72 4.64 -21.98
N ARG A 78 4.64 5.58 -21.71
CA ARG A 78 5.91 5.76 -22.41
C ARG A 78 7.03 4.98 -21.72
N PRO A 79 8.19 4.76 -22.38
CA PRO A 79 9.35 4.19 -21.73
C PRO A 79 9.72 4.96 -20.45
N ALA A 80 9.85 4.23 -19.35
CA ALA A 80 10.24 4.74 -18.05
C ALA A 80 11.26 3.78 -17.41
N ASN A 81 12.10 4.33 -16.54
CA ASN A 81 13.16 3.60 -15.87
C ASN A 81 12.73 3.20 -14.47
N HIS A 82 13.28 2.09 -13.97
CA HIS A 82 13.27 1.78 -12.54
C HIS A 82 14.19 2.77 -11.81
N VAL A 83 13.68 3.38 -10.74
CA VAL A 83 14.40 4.38 -9.96
C VAL A 83 14.83 3.79 -8.62
N LEU A 84 16.13 3.81 -8.33
CA LEU A 84 16.67 3.55 -7.01
C LEU A 84 17.06 4.88 -6.37
N LEU A 85 16.48 5.22 -5.21
CA LEU A 85 16.88 6.38 -4.42
C LEU A 85 17.77 5.95 -3.25
N TRP A 86 18.99 6.45 -3.19
CA TRP A 86 19.96 6.13 -2.12
C TRP A 86 20.54 7.39 -1.47
N GLY A 87 21.22 7.24 -0.33
CA GLY A 87 21.81 8.33 0.44
C GLY A 87 21.52 8.25 1.94
N ALA A 88 22.14 9.15 2.72
CA ALA A 88 22.08 9.15 4.19
C ALA A 88 20.64 9.25 4.77
N ARG A 89 20.46 8.84 6.02
CA ARG A 89 19.15 8.98 6.71
C ARG A 89 18.74 10.45 6.77
N GLY A 90 17.45 10.73 6.53
CA GLY A 90 16.91 12.09 6.61
C GLY A 90 17.09 12.96 5.36
N THR A 91 17.67 12.45 4.28
CA THR A 91 17.85 13.22 3.02
C THR A 91 16.59 13.31 2.13
N GLY A 92 15.40 13.04 2.67
CA GLY A 92 14.14 13.20 1.93
C GLY A 92 13.81 12.14 0.87
N LYS A 93 14.53 11.01 0.80
CA LYS A 93 14.27 9.94 -0.21
C LYS A 93 12.82 9.42 -0.19
N SER A 94 12.34 8.99 0.97
CA SER A 94 10.96 8.51 1.13
C SER A 94 9.95 9.63 0.95
N SER A 95 10.33 10.87 1.26
CA SER A 95 9.47 12.03 1.06
C SER A 95 9.31 12.35 -0.43
N LEU A 96 10.37 12.24 -1.22
CA LEU A 96 10.33 12.41 -2.66
C LEU A 96 9.43 11.38 -3.34
N VAL A 97 9.46 10.11 -2.91
CA VAL A 97 8.55 9.07 -3.42
C VAL A 97 7.08 9.38 -3.11
N LYS A 98 6.80 10.03 -1.97
CA LYS A 98 5.43 10.40 -1.58
C LYS A 98 4.91 11.65 -2.29
N ALA A 99 5.80 12.47 -2.82
CA ALA A 99 5.47 13.76 -3.42
C ALA A 99 5.30 13.71 -4.95
N VAL A 100 5.72 12.61 -5.60
CA VAL A 100 5.60 12.36 -7.05
C VAL A 100 4.56 11.30 -7.31
#